data_AF-A0A6V8MW01-F1
#
_entry.id   AF-A0A6V8MW01-F1
#
_cell.length_a   1.000
_cell.length_b   1.000
_cell.length_c   1.000
_cell.angle_alpha   90.00
_cell.angle_beta   90.00
_cell.angle_gamma   90.00
#
_symmetry.space_group_name_H-M   'P 1'
#
loop_
_entity.id
_entity.type
_entity.pdbx_description
1 polymer ?
#
loop_
_entity_poly.entity_id
_entity_poly.type
_entity_poly.pdbx_seq_one_letter_code
_entity_poly.pdbx_strand_id
1 'polypeptide(L)'
;MKKLLAALTCLAMLLALAVPVAMAGKPVADRTAPTTTASPLGGTFTSAVTVTLSVNEPATTYYTTDGTTPTTSSTVYSAPLTISTTKTLKYFSKDTAGNLETVKTQTYTIGAPPSTHATLTWTGYGMCSTSTCHSGRASAVHSSVHYQWKGDASEMTTGPSTQGKIDATDGSSSMNAYCVNIEGTWNPCAACHVGAGARPTSTLTPSNIDCLICHNDTVNAPYSRVRNATTGLFEPAAGLDMNLVVQKANIKPARKNCLGACHAKAGGGDGVKRGDLALATVTFSNPADDAHMATGGGNMACQSCHTFTSHRVIGRGSDLRPQDSSTDLNCSSTTCHPTKTTSTGHVNADVYHHVGRVACQSCHIKTYARGFQTEMDRDWSAPAVWNATLGRYEPEHVMAGNQVPKYAFWDGTSWGSNVGDAAVLDPATGAYKISRPNGAINGPVGTKLFPFKYKTSHQPMANGKLIALKVGTFFSTANYDQAVKDGMAYMGLPTTTPYTTVLTDEFQVLNHQVEPAGSVMGCAGCHENTTVNLKGIGYALKAPTSVVCIQCHREKTPGDYTRIHSHSLSKGFDCSWCHTFSRPERGLTMP
;
A
#
# COMPACT_ATOMS: atom_id res chain seq x y z
N MET A 1 -12.10 -23.29 71.94
CA MET A 1 -12.11 -24.69 71.47
C MET A 1 -13.47 -25.00 70.85
N LYS A 2 -13.46 -25.19 69.52
CA LYS A 2 -14.38 -25.94 68.63
C LYS A 2 -15.91 -25.72 68.68
N LYS A 3 -16.43 -25.06 67.63
CA LYS A 3 -17.73 -25.30 66.96
C LYS A 3 -17.45 -25.85 65.55
N LEU A 4 -18.10 -26.92 65.07
CA LEU A 4 -17.91 -27.44 63.69
C LEU A 4 -19.09 -28.34 63.18
N LEU A 5 -19.63 -27.98 61.99
CA LEU A 5 -20.22 -28.72 60.80
C LEU A 5 -21.33 -29.81 60.98
N ALA A 6 -22.48 -29.90 60.25
CA ALA A 6 -22.87 -29.92 58.80
C ALA A 6 -22.49 -31.23 58.06
N ALA A 7 -23.23 -31.93 57.18
CA ALA A 7 -24.58 -31.93 56.54
C ALA A 7 -24.75 -33.30 55.78
N LEU A 8 -25.97 -33.80 55.45
CA LEU A 8 -26.18 -34.75 54.31
C LEU A 8 -27.66 -34.97 53.88
N THR A 9 -27.90 -34.79 52.55
CA THR A 9 -28.85 -35.45 51.60
C THR A 9 -30.37 -35.41 51.85
N CYS A 10 -31.28 -34.81 51.05
CA CYS A 10 -31.51 -34.56 49.60
C CYS A 10 -32.65 -35.44 49.03
N LEU A 11 -33.84 -34.84 48.91
CA LEU A 11 -35.10 -35.34 48.35
C LEU A 11 -35.66 -34.24 47.42
N ALA A 12 -35.89 -34.53 46.13
CA ALA A 12 -36.74 -33.80 45.15
C ALA A 12 -36.18 -34.02 43.73
N MET A 13 -36.91 -34.09 42.61
CA MET A 13 -38.34 -34.17 42.27
C MET A 13 -38.35 -34.29 40.73
N LEU A 14 -39.17 -35.18 40.17
CA LEU A 14 -39.44 -35.20 38.72
C LEU A 14 -40.24 -33.95 38.33
N LEU A 15 -39.72 -33.11 37.43
CA LEU A 15 -40.54 -32.27 36.55
C LEU A 15 -39.80 -31.99 35.24
N ALA A 16 -40.45 -32.32 34.14
CA ALA A 16 -39.93 -32.25 32.78
C ALA A 16 -39.67 -30.80 32.33
N LEU A 17 -38.50 -30.57 31.75
CA LEU A 17 -38.21 -29.45 30.84
C LEU A 17 -37.72 -30.06 29.53
N ALA A 18 -38.49 -29.83 28.47
CA ALA A 18 -38.08 -30.11 27.10
C ALA A 18 -36.86 -29.27 26.75
N VAL A 19 -35.72 -29.94 26.53
CA VAL A 19 -34.55 -29.35 25.89
C VAL A 19 -34.86 -29.30 24.39
N PRO A 20 -34.71 -28.16 23.68
CA PRO A 20 -34.66 -28.21 22.23
C PRO A 20 -33.40 -29.00 21.86
N VAL A 21 -33.57 -30.23 21.39
CA VAL A 21 -32.52 -30.94 20.67
C VAL A 21 -32.22 -30.07 19.46
N ALA A 22 -31.11 -29.33 19.52
CA ALA A 22 -30.48 -28.81 18.32
C ALA A 22 -30.22 -30.04 17.44
N MET A 23 -31.01 -30.19 16.39
CA MET A 23 -30.68 -31.07 15.28
C MET A 23 -29.35 -30.55 14.75
N ALA A 24 -28.25 -31.16 15.21
CA ALA A 24 -26.92 -30.95 14.66
C ALA A 24 -27.05 -31.20 13.15
N GLY A 25 -26.98 -30.13 12.37
CA GLY A 25 -26.89 -30.23 10.92
C GLY A 25 -25.79 -31.23 10.60
N LYS A 26 -26.10 -32.19 9.71
CA LYS A 26 -25.14 -33.17 9.21
C LYS A 26 -23.82 -32.42 8.93
N PRO A 27 -22.69 -32.76 9.56
CA PRO A 27 -21.45 -32.00 9.38
C PRO A 27 -21.16 -31.95 7.89
N VAL A 28 -21.08 -30.72 7.36
CA VAL A 28 -20.66 -30.51 5.98
C VAL A 28 -19.28 -31.12 5.87
N ALA A 29 -19.13 -32.15 5.03
CA ALA A 29 -17.85 -32.82 4.85
C ALA A 29 -16.84 -31.76 4.39
N ASP A 30 -15.77 -31.60 5.17
CA ASP A 30 -14.69 -30.71 4.81
C ASP A 30 -13.98 -31.25 3.56
N ARG A 31 -13.83 -30.37 2.56
CA ARG A 31 -13.23 -30.66 1.26
C ARG A 31 -12.06 -29.73 0.94
N THR A 32 -11.66 -28.88 1.90
CA THR A 32 -10.61 -27.88 1.69
C THR A 32 -9.30 -28.45 2.19
N ALA A 33 -8.26 -28.40 1.38
CA ALA A 33 -6.95 -28.85 1.81
C ALA A 33 -6.30 -27.85 2.78
N PRO A 34 -5.51 -28.32 3.77
CA PRO A 34 -4.74 -27.44 4.64
C PRO A 34 -3.65 -26.70 3.86
N THR A 35 -3.19 -25.58 4.41
CA THR A 35 -2.12 -24.74 3.87
C THR A 35 -0.94 -24.67 4.85
N THR A 36 0.21 -25.17 4.41
CA THR A 36 1.46 -25.14 5.17
C THR A 36 2.38 -24.02 4.72
N THR A 37 3.02 -23.30 5.65
CA THR A 37 3.97 -22.21 5.37
C THR A 37 5.31 -22.47 6.05
N ALA A 38 6.42 -22.27 5.33
CA ALA A 38 7.77 -22.33 5.89
C ALA A 38 8.26 -20.96 6.35
N SER A 39 8.94 -20.91 7.50
CA SER A 39 9.55 -19.69 8.05
C SER A 39 10.96 -19.98 8.58
N PRO A 40 12.02 -19.36 8.03
CA PRO A 40 11.98 -18.48 6.84
C PRO A 40 11.66 -19.27 5.56
N LEU A 41 11.26 -18.57 4.50
CA LEU A 41 11.14 -19.16 3.16
C LEU A 41 12.53 -19.53 2.60
N GLY A 42 12.55 -20.37 1.57
CA GLY A 42 13.75 -20.76 0.85
C GLY A 42 14.53 -19.55 0.33
N GLY A 43 15.86 -19.65 0.40
CA GLY A 43 16.76 -18.55 0.09
C GLY A 43 18.21 -18.91 0.40
N THR A 44 19.07 -17.90 0.31
CA THR A 44 20.50 -18.03 0.63
C THR A 44 20.77 -17.55 2.04
N PHE A 45 21.46 -18.37 2.83
CA PHE A 45 21.82 -18.09 4.22
C PHE A 45 23.33 -18.25 4.39
N THR A 46 23.95 -17.30 5.09
CA THR A 46 25.40 -17.31 5.36
C THR A 46 25.79 -18.32 6.45
N SER A 47 24.82 -18.77 7.24
CA SER A 47 24.96 -19.77 8.30
C SER A 47 23.77 -20.73 8.26
N ALA A 48 23.83 -21.79 9.09
CA ALA A 48 22.73 -22.73 9.23
C ALA A 48 21.44 -22.00 9.64
N VAL A 49 20.33 -22.39 9.02
CA VAL A 49 19.01 -21.79 9.26
C VAL A 49 18.08 -22.79 9.93
N THR A 50 17.28 -22.31 10.88
CA THR A 50 16.20 -23.09 11.51
C THR A 50 14.89 -22.78 10.81
N VAL A 51 14.28 -23.78 10.17
CA VAL A 51 13.03 -23.67 9.41
C VAL A 51 11.87 -24.23 10.24
N THR A 52 10.85 -23.40 10.44
CA THR A 52 9.59 -23.79 11.06
C THR A 52 8.51 -23.97 9.99
N LEU A 53 7.74 -25.06 10.07
CA LEU A 53 6.55 -25.27 9.23
C LEU A 53 5.29 -25.01 10.08
N SER A 54 4.40 -24.15 9.61
CA SER A 54 3.15 -23.81 10.29
C SER A 54 1.96 -24.08 9.38
N VAL A 55 0.91 -24.72 9.92
CA VAL A 55 -0.31 -25.04 9.19
C VAL A 55 -1.46 -24.18 9.71
N ASN A 56 -2.37 -23.78 8.81
CA ASN A 56 -3.53 -22.93 9.10
C ASN A 56 -4.62 -23.64 9.94
N GLU A 57 -4.56 -24.96 10.07
CA GLU A 57 -5.59 -25.78 10.72
C GLU A 57 -5.00 -27.11 11.24
N PRO A 58 -5.76 -27.89 12.04
CA PRO A 58 -5.31 -29.19 12.54
C PRO A 58 -4.99 -30.19 11.42
N ALA A 59 -3.70 -30.39 11.16
CA ALA A 59 -3.20 -31.27 10.12
C ALA A 59 -1.83 -31.88 10.47
N THR A 60 -1.48 -32.97 9.78
CA THR A 60 -0.17 -33.62 9.86
C THR A 60 0.67 -33.23 8.64
N THR A 61 1.84 -32.64 8.87
CA THR A 61 2.78 -32.25 7.80
C THR A 61 3.83 -33.31 7.57
N TYR A 62 4.05 -33.68 6.31
CA TYR A 62 5.07 -34.64 5.87
C TYR A 62 6.13 -33.94 5.01
N TYR A 63 7.40 -34.31 5.15
CA TYR A 63 8.48 -33.63 4.43
C TYR A 63 9.66 -34.53 4.03
N THR A 64 10.46 -34.01 3.10
CA THR A 64 11.77 -34.54 2.68
C THR A 64 12.74 -33.37 2.51
N THR A 65 14.04 -33.60 2.73
CA THR A 65 15.08 -32.54 2.60
C THR A 65 16.08 -32.78 1.47
N ASP A 66 15.92 -33.88 0.74
CA ASP A 66 16.77 -34.30 -0.38
C ASP A 66 16.14 -33.96 -1.74
N GLY A 67 14.97 -33.32 -1.76
CA GLY A 67 14.23 -32.96 -2.97
C GLY A 67 13.35 -34.07 -3.55
N THR A 68 13.29 -35.26 -2.94
CA THR A 68 12.32 -36.31 -3.32
C THR A 68 10.90 -35.90 -2.96
N THR A 69 9.88 -36.40 -3.67
CA THR A 69 8.49 -36.03 -3.39
C THR A 69 8.01 -36.71 -2.09
N PRO A 70 7.57 -35.94 -1.06
CA PRO A 70 7.06 -36.53 0.17
C PRO A 70 5.74 -37.28 -0.05
N THR A 71 5.52 -38.35 0.73
CA THR A 71 4.27 -39.12 0.81
C THR A 71 3.80 -39.20 2.27
N THR A 72 2.64 -39.79 2.55
CA THR A 72 2.19 -40.04 3.94
C THR A 72 3.05 -41.05 4.69
N SER A 73 4.02 -41.69 4.03
CA SER A 73 5.05 -42.54 4.64
C SER A 73 6.37 -41.78 4.89
N SER A 74 6.46 -40.51 4.49
CA SER A 74 7.63 -39.65 4.75
C SER A 74 7.67 -39.17 6.21
N THR A 75 8.77 -38.53 6.60
CA THR A 75 8.96 -38.01 7.95
C THR A 75 7.90 -36.99 8.32
N VAL A 76 7.27 -37.15 9.50
CA VAL A 76 6.32 -36.20 10.06
C VAL A 76 7.09 -35.04 10.71
N TYR A 77 6.67 -33.81 10.41
CA TYR A 77 7.21 -32.61 11.04
C TYR A 77 6.70 -32.47 12.48
N SER A 78 7.62 -32.48 13.45
CA SER A 78 7.30 -32.36 14.89
C SER A 78 8.15 -31.31 15.61
N ALA A 79 9.22 -30.82 14.99
CA ALA A 79 10.12 -29.80 15.53
C ALA A 79 10.80 -29.02 14.40
N PRO A 80 11.27 -27.77 14.65
CA PRO A 80 12.00 -26.99 13.66
C PRO A 80 13.20 -27.72 13.03
N LEU A 81 13.41 -27.51 11.72
CA LEU A 81 14.45 -28.16 10.93
C LEU A 81 15.69 -27.30 10.84
N THR A 82 16.84 -27.79 11.32
CA THR A 82 18.12 -27.13 11.09
C THR A 82 18.69 -27.52 9.73
N ILE A 83 18.82 -26.57 8.82
CA ILE A 83 19.45 -26.74 7.51
C ILE A 83 20.83 -26.09 7.55
N SER A 84 21.87 -26.93 7.60
CA SER A 84 23.28 -26.53 7.70
C SER A 84 24.07 -26.64 6.39
N THR A 85 23.49 -27.25 5.35
CA THR A 85 24.04 -27.35 3.99
C THR A 85 22.93 -27.11 2.96
N THR A 86 23.30 -26.79 1.71
CA THR A 86 22.32 -26.57 0.64
C THR A 86 21.39 -27.77 0.47
N LYS A 87 20.08 -27.56 0.61
CA LYS A 87 19.04 -28.60 0.59
C LYS A 87 17.77 -28.13 -0.09
N THR A 88 17.01 -29.08 -0.62
CA THR A 88 15.65 -28.84 -1.13
C THR A 88 14.64 -29.47 -0.19
N LEU A 89 13.91 -28.64 0.52
CA LEU A 89 12.81 -29.04 1.40
C LEU A 89 11.52 -29.13 0.59
N LYS A 90 10.92 -30.32 0.52
CA LYS A 90 9.56 -30.51 0.00
C LYS A 90 8.63 -30.92 1.13
N TYR A 91 7.42 -30.39 1.15
CA TYR A 91 6.44 -30.69 2.19
C TYR A 91 4.99 -30.56 1.71
N PHE A 92 4.07 -31.26 2.38
CA PHE A 92 2.63 -31.10 2.24
C PHE A 92 1.94 -31.49 3.56
N SER A 93 0.71 -31.03 3.79
CA SER A 93 -0.09 -31.43 4.95
C SER A 93 -1.35 -32.22 4.57
N LYS A 94 -1.78 -33.07 5.51
CA LYS A 94 -3.05 -33.80 5.48
C LYS A 94 -3.88 -33.45 6.71
N ASP A 95 -5.10 -32.95 6.52
CA ASP A 95 -6.00 -32.62 7.63
C ASP A 95 -6.67 -33.86 8.24
N THR A 96 -7.49 -33.64 9.27
CA THR A 96 -8.26 -34.70 9.92
C THR A 96 -9.40 -35.27 9.07
N ALA A 97 -9.88 -34.53 8.07
CA ALA A 97 -10.91 -34.96 7.12
C ALA A 97 -10.34 -35.77 5.93
N GLY A 98 -9.01 -35.78 5.76
CA GLY A 98 -8.28 -36.50 4.73
C GLY A 98 -7.90 -35.68 3.50
N ASN A 99 -8.17 -34.37 3.47
CA ASN A 99 -7.78 -33.53 2.33
C ASN A 99 -6.26 -33.33 2.31
N LEU A 100 -5.68 -33.33 1.11
CA LEU A 100 -4.25 -33.27 0.88
C LEU A 100 -3.87 -31.94 0.24
N GLU A 101 -2.90 -31.26 0.84
CA GLU A 101 -2.25 -30.11 0.22
C GLU A 101 -1.40 -30.55 -0.98
N THR A 102 -1.28 -29.70 -2.01
CA THR A 102 -0.27 -29.88 -3.06
C THR A 102 1.14 -29.74 -2.50
N VAL A 103 2.08 -30.57 -2.95
CA VAL A 103 3.48 -30.51 -2.51
C VAL A 103 4.11 -29.15 -2.79
N LYS A 104 4.59 -28.50 -1.74
CA LYS A 104 5.36 -27.25 -1.78
C LYS A 104 6.86 -27.55 -1.79
N THR A 105 7.64 -26.72 -2.48
CA THR A 105 9.09 -26.87 -2.60
C THR A 105 9.79 -25.58 -2.15
N GLN A 106 10.83 -25.71 -1.34
CA GLN A 106 11.70 -24.63 -0.87
C GLN A 106 13.16 -25.05 -1.02
N THR A 107 13.99 -24.20 -1.63
CA THR A 107 15.43 -24.43 -1.74
C THR A 107 16.17 -23.52 -0.78
N TYR A 108 17.01 -24.11 0.07
CA TYR A 108 17.88 -23.41 1.02
C TYR A 108 19.31 -23.59 0.55
N THR A 109 20.01 -22.50 0.30
CA THR A 109 21.45 -22.51 -0.02
C THR A 109 22.21 -22.04 1.21
N ILE A 110 23.08 -22.89 1.77
CA ILE A 110 23.87 -22.56 2.97
C ILE A 110 25.32 -22.32 2.59
N GLY A 111 25.85 -21.22 3.07
CA GLY A 111 27.17 -20.70 2.73
C GLY A 111 27.04 -19.30 2.14
N ALA A 112 28.04 -18.45 2.38
CA ALA A 112 28.15 -17.23 1.60
C ALA A 112 28.24 -17.63 0.12
N PRO A 113 27.46 -17.04 -0.81
CA PRO A 113 27.95 -17.01 -2.18
C PRO A 113 29.37 -16.43 -2.09
N PRO A 114 30.35 -16.95 -2.85
CA PRO A 114 31.66 -16.30 -2.87
C PRO A 114 31.38 -14.80 -3.09
N SER A 115 31.92 -13.96 -2.22
CA SER A 115 31.83 -12.51 -2.35
C SER A 115 32.69 -12.12 -3.54
N THR A 116 32.21 -12.47 -4.73
CA THR A 116 32.85 -12.25 -6.03
C THR A 116 32.78 -10.80 -6.44
N HIS A 117 32.00 -9.97 -5.73
CA HIS A 117 31.89 -8.55 -6.03
C HIS A 117 33.23 -7.83 -5.90
N ALA A 118 34.07 -8.20 -4.92
CA ALA A 118 35.30 -7.47 -4.57
C ALA A 118 36.32 -7.32 -5.73
N THR A 119 36.27 -8.19 -6.74
CA THR A 119 37.17 -8.16 -7.90
C THR A 119 36.44 -7.85 -9.20
N LEU A 120 35.18 -7.42 -9.15
CA LEU A 120 34.43 -7.07 -10.36
C LEU A 120 34.98 -5.81 -11.00
N THR A 121 35.00 -5.86 -12.33
CA THR A 121 35.18 -4.69 -13.19
C THR A 121 33.85 -4.38 -13.85
N TRP A 122 33.44 -3.11 -13.83
CA TRP A 122 32.22 -2.66 -14.49
C TRP A 122 32.32 -2.86 -16.00
N THR A 123 31.37 -3.60 -16.57
CA THR A 123 31.25 -3.83 -18.03
C THR A 123 29.93 -3.34 -18.60
N GLY A 124 29.14 -2.61 -17.81
CA GLY A 124 27.82 -2.09 -18.19
C GLY A 124 26.67 -2.78 -17.45
N TYR A 125 25.45 -2.24 -17.59
CA TYR A 125 24.26 -2.70 -16.87
C TYR A 125 23.94 -4.18 -17.02
N GLY A 126 24.29 -4.78 -18.17
CA GLY A 126 24.05 -6.20 -18.43
C GLY A 126 24.84 -7.14 -17.53
N MET A 127 25.91 -6.67 -16.87
CA MET A 127 26.82 -7.52 -16.10
C MET A 127 26.15 -8.22 -14.91
N CYS A 128 25.18 -7.57 -14.26
CA CYS A 128 24.46 -8.16 -13.14
C CYS A 128 23.51 -9.29 -13.61
N SER A 129 23.05 -9.19 -14.85
CA SER A 129 21.94 -9.98 -15.40
C SER A 129 22.39 -11.25 -16.14
N THR A 130 23.68 -11.58 -16.11
CA THR A 130 24.23 -12.77 -16.77
C THR A 130 23.74 -14.06 -16.11
N SER A 131 23.78 -15.16 -16.88
CA SER A 131 23.46 -16.50 -16.37
C SER A 131 24.35 -16.93 -15.21
N THR A 132 25.59 -16.43 -15.16
CA THR A 132 26.59 -16.76 -14.13
C THR A 132 26.40 -16.01 -12.81
N CYS A 133 25.63 -14.90 -12.78
CA CYS A 133 25.45 -14.09 -11.58
C CYS A 133 23.99 -14.01 -11.13
N HIS A 134 23.15 -13.19 -11.78
CA HIS A 134 21.79 -12.90 -11.31
C HIS A 134 20.70 -12.94 -12.39
N SER A 135 20.82 -13.76 -13.43
CA SER A 135 19.78 -13.95 -14.47
C SER A 135 18.36 -14.17 -13.92
N GLY A 136 18.21 -14.98 -12.87
CA GLY A 136 16.93 -15.20 -12.18
C GLY A 136 16.41 -13.94 -11.49
N ARG A 137 17.29 -13.11 -10.90
CA ARG A 137 16.91 -11.82 -10.30
C ARG A 137 16.55 -10.80 -11.36
N ALA A 138 17.29 -10.75 -12.47
CA ALA A 138 16.99 -9.90 -13.62
C ALA A 138 15.61 -10.23 -14.20
N SER A 139 15.29 -11.52 -14.34
CA SER A 139 13.95 -11.98 -14.76
C SER A 139 12.86 -11.56 -13.77
N ALA A 140 13.14 -11.68 -12.48
CA ALA A 140 12.24 -11.25 -11.43
C ALA A 140 11.96 -9.74 -11.47
N VAL A 141 13.01 -8.90 -11.57
CA VAL A 141 12.88 -7.44 -11.72
C VAL A 141 12.13 -7.10 -13.01
N HIS A 142 12.50 -7.69 -14.14
CA HIS A 142 11.83 -7.43 -15.43
C HIS A 142 10.33 -7.67 -15.35
N SER A 143 9.87 -8.70 -14.65
CA SER A 143 8.45 -9.02 -14.51
C SER A 143 7.71 -8.21 -13.42
N SER A 144 8.41 -7.39 -12.64
CA SER A 144 7.84 -6.58 -11.56
C SER A 144 7.15 -5.32 -12.07
N VAL A 145 6.26 -4.75 -11.27
CA VAL A 145 5.66 -3.43 -11.54
C VAL A 145 6.73 -2.32 -11.57
N HIS A 146 7.82 -2.43 -10.80
CA HIS A 146 8.90 -1.45 -10.82
C HIS A 146 9.53 -1.30 -12.21
N TYR A 147 9.68 -2.40 -12.94
CA TYR A 147 10.22 -2.40 -14.30
C TYR A 147 9.13 -2.24 -15.36
N GLN A 148 8.03 -2.98 -15.30
CA GLN A 148 7.00 -2.89 -16.34
C GLN A 148 6.19 -1.60 -16.26
N TRP A 149 6.15 -0.95 -15.08
CA TRP A 149 5.26 0.19 -14.79
C TRP A 149 3.79 -0.08 -15.06
N LYS A 150 3.41 -1.35 -15.16
CA LYS A 150 2.06 -1.89 -15.26
C LYS A 150 2.03 -3.29 -14.65
N GLY A 151 0.83 -3.76 -14.31
CA GLY A 151 0.63 -5.05 -13.68
C GLY A 151 -0.84 -5.28 -13.34
N ASP A 152 -1.10 -6.30 -12.51
CA ASP A 152 -2.44 -6.65 -12.04
C ASP A 152 -3.12 -5.48 -11.34
N ALA A 153 -4.29 -5.09 -11.83
CA ALA A 153 -5.09 -3.98 -11.33
C ALA A 153 -6.48 -4.47 -10.87
N SER A 154 -6.53 -5.68 -10.30
CA SER A 154 -7.74 -6.30 -9.74
C SER A 154 -8.47 -5.41 -8.70
N GLU A 155 -7.71 -4.57 -8.00
CA GLU A 155 -8.23 -3.60 -7.02
C GLU A 155 -8.69 -2.26 -7.64
N MET A 156 -8.75 -2.16 -8.96
CA MET A 156 -9.34 -1.02 -9.67
C MET A 156 -10.73 -1.37 -10.17
N THR A 157 -11.71 -0.50 -9.93
CA THR A 157 -13.10 -0.68 -10.42
C THR A 157 -13.33 -0.09 -11.81
N THR A 158 -12.29 0.45 -12.44
CA THR A 158 -12.32 1.01 -13.79
C THR A 158 -11.06 0.65 -14.55
N GLY A 159 -11.16 0.64 -15.88
CA GLY A 159 -10.06 0.28 -16.78
C GLY A 159 -9.86 -1.23 -16.93
N PRO A 160 -8.84 -1.63 -17.71
CA PRO A 160 -8.53 -3.05 -17.95
C PRO A 160 -7.96 -3.76 -16.71
N SER A 161 -7.90 -5.09 -16.74
CA SER A 161 -7.33 -5.89 -15.63
C SER A 161 -5.83 -5.68 -15.43
N THR A 162 -5.11 -5.21 -16.46
CA THR A 162 -3.71 -4.81 -16.38
C THR A 162 -3.63 -3.31 -16.61
N GLN A 163 -3.21 -2.53 -15.62
CA GLN A 163 -3.07 -1.07 -15.72
C GLN A 163 -1.74 -0.60 -15.17
N GLY A 164 -1.38 0.64 -15.48
CA GLY A 164 -0.15 1.23 -15.00
C GLY A 164 0.12 2.62 -15.56
N LYS A 165 1.32 3.13 -15.28
CA LYS A 165 1.80 4.35 -15.91
C LYS A 165 1.95 4.11 -17.42
N ILE A 166 2.49 2.96 -17.82
CA ILE A 166 2.63 2.57 -19.23
C ILE A 166 1.33 1.96 -19.73
N ASP A 167 1.04 2.16 -21.02
CA ASP A 167 -0.09 1.59 -21.73
C ASP A 167 -0.37 0.12 -21.38
N ALA A 168 -1.62 -0.11 -21.00
CA ALA A 168 -2.27 -1.39 -20.86
C ALA A 168 -2.44 -2.07 -22.23
N THR A 169 -2.96 -3.29 -22.23
CA THR A 169 -3.19 -4.07 -23.46
C THR A 169 -4.18 -3.44 -24.43
N ASP A 170 -5.06 -2.56 -23.95
CA ASP A 170 -6.03 -1.80 -24.74
C ASP A 170 -5.51 -0.43 -25.20
N GLY A 171 -4.24 -0.10 -24.91
CA GLY A 171 -3.64 1.20 -25.21
C GLY A 171 -4.01 2.31 -24.22
N SER A 172 -4.76 2.02 -23.15
CA SER A 172 -5.07 2.99 -22.10
C SER A 172 -3.94 3.08 -21.06
N SER A 173 -3.72 4.25 -20.50
CA SER A 173 -2.73 4.47 -19.44
C SER A 173 -3.24 5.40 -18.36
N SER A 174 -2.68 5.27 -17.15
CA SER A 174 -3.19 5.98 -15.98
C SER A 174 -3.01 7.49 -16.09
N MET A 175 -4.05 8.24 -15.72
CA MET A 175 -3.96 9.69 -15.53
C MET A 175 -3.71 10.04 -14.06
N ASN A 176 -3.09 11.20 -13.80
CA ASN A 176 -2.93 11.80 -12.48
C ASN A 176 -3.08 13.34 -12.54
N ALA A 177 -3.28 13.98 -11.38
CA ALA A 177 -3.38 15.43 -11.23
C ALA A 177 -2.01 16.15 -11.20
N TYR A 178 -0.91 15.42 -11.39
CA TYR A 178 0.46 15.92 -11.41
C TYR A 178 0.93 16.13 -12.86
N CYS A 179 1.83 15.28 -13.34
CA CYS A 179 2.35 15.26 -14.71
C CYS A 179 1.36 14.67 -15.74
N VAL A 180 0.09 14.55 -15.38
CA VAL A 180 -1.00 14.06 -16.23
C VAL A 180 -0.83 12.60 -16.62
N ASN A 181 0.03 12.31 -17.58
CA ASN A 181 0.28 10.98 -18.12
C ASN A 181 1.68 10.90 -18.72
N ILE A 182 2.28 9.70 -18.77
CA ILE A 182 3.66 9.55 -19.26
C ILE A 182 3.75 9.35 -20.77
N GLU A 183 2.64 9.03 -21.42
CA GLU A 183 2.64 8.56 -22.79
C GLU A 183 2.88 9.70 -23.76
N GLY A 184 3.90 9.51 -24.61
CA GLY A 184 4.57 10.51 -25.43
C GLY A 184 5.45 11.52 -24.69
N THR A 185 5.83 11.25 -23.44
CA THR A 185 6.94 11.96 -22.79
C THR A 185 7.78 11.04 -21.89
N TRP A 186 8.22 9.91 -22.44
CA TRP A 186 9.00 8.89 -21.72
C TRP A 186 10.23 9.46 -20.99
N ASN A 187 11.02 10.31 -21.65
CA ASN A 187 12.33 10.73 -21.18
C ASN A 187 12.34 11.44 -19.81
N PRO A 188 11.56 12.51 -19.54
CA PRO A 188 11.54 13.11 -18.21
C PRO A 188 11.02 12.14 -17.13
N CYS A 189 10.04 11.30 -17.47
CA CYS A 189 9.45 10.35 -16.52
C CYS A 189 10.42 9.22 -16.15
N ALA A 190 11.14 8.69 -17.14
CA ALA A 190 12.02 7.54 -17.00
C ALA A 190 13.22 7.78 -16.08
N ALA A 191 13.49 9.02 -15.67
CA ALA A 191 14.44 9.30 -14.59
C ALA A 191 14.18 8.46 -13.32
N CYS A 192 12.89 8.19 -13.04
CA CYS A 192 12.47 7.36 -11.92
C CYS A 192 12.24 5.87 -12.26
N HIS A 193 12.52 5.44 -13.49
CA HIS A 193 12.35 4.05 -13.93
C HIS A 193 13.56 3.20 -13.55
N VAL A 194 13.40 1.94 -13.17
CA VAL A 194 14.52 1.08 -12.71
C VAL A 194 15.35 0.48 -13.86
N GLY A 195 15.17 0.97 -15.08
CA GLY A 195 15.93 0.58 -16.26
C GLY A 195 16.92 1.64 -16.71
N ALA A 196 17.77 1.28 -17.67
CA ALA A 196 18.82 2.14 -18.23
C ALA A 196 18.29 3.14 -19.28
N GLY A 197 17.00 3.48 -19.23
CA GLY A 197 16.42 4.57 -20.01
C GLY A 197 15.68 4.14 -21.27
N ALA A 198 15.78 2.88 -21.72
CA ALA A 198 14.89 2.37 -22.77
C ALA A 198 13.53 1.98 -22.18
N ARG A 199 12.47 2.16 -22.97
CA ARG A 199 11.12 1.80 -22.56
C ARG A 199 11.00 0.28 -22.35
N PRO A 200 10.31 -0.19 -21.30
CA PRO A 200 10.05 -1.61 -21.07
C PRO A 200 9.39 -2.28 -22.28
N THR A 201 9.82 -3.50 -22.57
CA THR A 201 9.16 -4.38 -23.54
C THR A 201 8.86 -5.73 -22.90
N SER A 202 8.04 -6.54 -23.56
CA SER A 202 7.76 -7.91 -23.13
C SER A 202 9.00 -8.80 -23.14
N THR A 203 10.00 -8.45 -23.95
CA THR A 203 11.27 -9.17 -24.04
C THR A 203 12.26 -8.62 -23.01
N LEU A 204 12.90 -9.51 -22.27
CA LEU A 204 13.94 -9.12 -21.32
C LEU A 204 15.19 -8.67 -22.06
N THR A 205 15.62 -7.43 -21.82
CA THR A 205 16.89 -6.89 -22.31
C THR A 205 17.80 -6.62 -21.12
N PRO A 206 18.80 -7.49 -20.86
CA PRO A 206 19.66 -7.40 -19.67
C PRO A 206 20.33 -6.04 -19.48
N SER A 207 20.78 -5.41 -20.58
CA SER A 207 21.43 -4.11 -20.58
C SER A 207 20.51 -2.93 -20.24
N ASN A 208 19.19 -3.15 -20.21
CA ASN A 208 18.23 -2.12 -19.84
C ASN A 208 17.72 -2.27 -18.40
N ILE A 209 18.25 -3.19 -17.59
CA ILE A 209 17.94 -3.29 -16.15
C ILE A 209 19.04 -2.59 -15.37
N ASP A 210 18.69 -1.57 -14.60
CA ASP A 210 19.63 -0.88 -13.73
C ASP A 210 19.52 -1.46 -12.31
N CYS A 211 20.38 -2.44 -11.99
CA CYS A 211 20.43 -3.02 -10.65
C CYS A 211 20.99 -2.04 -9.61
N LEU A 212 21.85 -1.11 -10.03
CA LEU A 212 22.62 -0.25 -9.13
C LEU A 212 21.80 0.91 -8.60
N ILE A 213 20.72 1.31 -9.27
CA ILE A 213 19.80 2.34 -8.76
C ILE A 213 19.24 1.97 -7.37
N CYS A 214 19.04 0.67 -7.11
CA CYS A 214 18.61 0.15 -5.81
C CYS A 214 19.77 -0.43 -4.99
N HIS A 215 20.74 -1.08 -5.63
CA HIS A 215 21.84 -1.80 -4.98
C HIS A 215 23.18 -1.04 -5.10
N ASN A 216 23.30 0.08 -4.38
CA ASN A 216 24.56 0.81 -4.25
C ASN A 216 24.77 1.34 -2.82
N ASP A 217 26.02 1.31 -2.35
CA ASP A 217 26.40 1.87 -1.05
C ASP A 217 26.33 3.40 -1.11
N THR A 218 25.22 3.95 -0.64
CA THR A 218 24.93 5.39 -0.73
C THR A 218 25.86 6.30 0.07
N VAL A 219 26.80 5.72 0.83
CA VAL A 219 27.80 6.43 1.65
C VAL A 219 29.18 6.28 1.03
N ASN A 220 29.66 5.05 0.84
CA ASN A 220 31.07 4.81 0.47
C ASN A 220 31.27 4.57 -1.04
N ALA A 221 30.22 4.26 -1.79
CA ALA A 221 30.28 4.03 -3.23
C ALA A 221 28.95 4.44 -3.89
N PRO A 222 28.57 5.73 -3.79
CA PRO A 222 27.27 6.19 -4.24
C PRO A 222 27.15 6.07 -5.75
N TYR A 223 25.98 5.64 -6.21
CA TYR A 223 25.67 5.57 -7.64
C TYR A 223 24.71 6.68 -8.05
N SER A 224 24.96 7.27 -9.21
CA SER A 224 24.04 8.18 -9.90
C SER A 224 24.22 8.05 -11.41
N ARG A 225 23.22 8.51 -12.16
CA ARG A 225 23.18 8.38 -13.61
C ARG A 225 22.63 9.65 -14.25
N VAL A 226 23.10 9.93 -15.45
CA VAL A 226 22.68 11.06 -16.28
C VAL A 226 22.12 10.53 -17.60
N ARG A 227 21.18 11.27 -18.18
CA ARG A 227 20.65 10.91 -19.50
C ARG A 227 21.64 11.40 -20.56
N ASN A 228 22.10 10.48 -21.41
CA ASN A 228 22.88 10.82 -22.59
C ASN A 228 21.95 11.48 -23.63
N ALA A 229 22.29 12.69 -24.07
CA ALA A 229 21.46 13.46 -24.99
C ALA A 229 21.38 12.85 -26.40
N THR A 230 22.42 12.11 -26.81
CA THR A 230 22.52 11.48 -28.13
C THR A 230 21.75 10.17 -28.19
N THR A 231 21.98 9.29 -27.22
CA THR A 231 21.36 7.94 -27.21
C THR A 231 19.98 7.95 -26.56
N GLY A 232 19.69 8.96 -25.72
CA GLY A 232 18.50 8.98 -24.88
C GLY A 232 18.52 7.95 -23.76
N LEU A 233 19.61 7.21 -23.54
CA LEU A 233 19.74 6.22 -22.46
C LEU A 233 20.38 6.84 -21.21
N PHE A 234 20.29 6.14 -20.08
CA PHE A 234 21.00 6.52 -18.86
C PHE A 234 22.40 5.91 -18.83
N GLU A 235 23.37 6.73 -18.50
CA GLU A 235 24.77 6.33 -18.28
C GLU A 235 25.19 6.76 -16.86
N PRO A 236 26.12 6.04 -16.22
CA PRO A 236 26.68 6.48 -14.95
C PRO A 236 27.17 7.93 -15.05
N ALA A 237 26.91 8.72 -14.00
CA ALA A 237 27.39 10.10 -13.96
C ALA A 237 28.94 10.14 -14.03
N ALA A 238 29.49 11.18 -14.65
CA ALA A 238 30.93 11.36 -14.73
C ALA A 238 31.55 11.47 -13.31
N GLY A 239 32.75 10.89 -13.14
CA GLY A 239 33.51 10.94 -11.89
C GLY A 239 33.21 9.83 -10.89
N LEU A 240 32.30 8.89 -11.20
CA LEU A 240 32.07 7.71 -10.37
C LEU A 240 33.12 6.62 -10.61
N ASP A 241 33.64 6.02 -9.55
CA ASP A 241 34.37 4.75 -9.62
C ASP A 241 33.36 3.60 -9.73
N MET A 242 33.00 3.26 -10.96
CA MET A 242 32.02 2.21 -11.21
C MET A 242 32.48 0.81 -10.79
N ASN A 243 33.79 0.56 -10.71
CA ASN A 243 34.30 -0.70 -10.18
C ASN A 243 34.00 -0.77 -8.69
N LEU A 244 34.28 0.29 -7.93
CA LEU A 244 33.95 0.35 -6.51
C LEU A 244 32.44 0.23 -6.27
N VAL A 245 31.61 0.88 -7.08
CA VAL A 245 30.14 0.78 -6.99
C VAL A 245 29.68 -0.67 -7.10
N VAL A 246 30.13 -1.42 -8.12
CA VAL A 246 29.73 -2.83 -8.25
C VAL A 246 30.35 -3.72 -7.19
N GLN A 247 31.58 -3.43 -6.78
CA GLN A 247 32.24 -4.17 -5.69
C GLN A 247 31.49 -4.05 -4.37
N LYS A 248 30.77 -2.94 -4.17
CA LYS A 248 29.96 -2.67 -2.97
C LYS A 248 28.45 -2.92 -3.17
N ALA A 249 28.02 -3.44 -4.32
CA ALA A 249 26.60 -3.62 -4.63
C ALA A 249 25.90 -4.76 -3.86
N ASN A 250 26.66 -5.61 -3.13
CA ASN A 250 26.10 -6.70 -2.32
C ASN A 250 25.47 -6.19 -1.01
N ILE A 251 24.46 -5.34 -1.13
CA ILE A 251 23.76 -4.71 -0.01
C ILE A 251 22.25 -4.71 -0.21
N LYS A 252 21.51 -4.59 0.89
CA LYS A 252 20.08 -4.28 0.84
C LYS A 252 19.90 -2.76 0.61
N PRO A 253 18.87 -2.34 -0.15
CA PRO A 253 18.59 -0.91 -0.33
C PRO A 253 18.38 -0.21 1.01
N ALA A 254 18.92 0.98 1.17
CA ALA A 254 18.61 1.90 2.26
C ALA A 254 17.50 2.88 1.85
N ARG A 255 16.98 3.67 2.80
CA ARG A 255 15.98 4.72 2.51
C ARG A 255 16.42 5.66 1.38
N LYS A 256 17.71 6.00 1.34
CA LYS A 256 18.30 6.88 0.31
C LYS A 256 18.25 6.27 -1.10
N ASN A 257 18.36 4.95 -1.25
CA ASN A 257 18.19 4.30 -2.56
C ASN A 257 16.75 4.45 -3.07
N CYS A 258 15.75 4.27 -2.19
CA CYS A 258 14.34 4.37 -2.56
C CYS A 258 13.91 5.84 -2.80
N LEU A 259 14.20 6.72 -1.84
CA LEU A 259 13.73 8.11 -1.83
C LEU A 259 14.60 9.01 -2.72
N GLY A 260 15.92 8.88 -2.64
CA GLY A 260 16.87 9.73 -3.37
C GLY A 260 16.79 9.57 -4.89
N ALA A 261 16.51 8.35 -5.35
CA ALA A 261 16.35 8.05 -6.76
C ALA A 261 14.96 8.47 -7.28
N CYS A 262 13.88 8.05 -6.62
CA CYS A 262 12.54 8.08 -7.23
C CYS A 262 11.42 8.54 -6.29
N HIS A 263 11.23 7.88 -5.14
CA HIS A 263 9.95 7.96 -4.42
C HIS A 263 9.65 9.33 -3.82
N ALA A 264 10.69 10.07 -3.40
CA ALA A 264 10.54 11.45 -2.92
C ALA A 264 10.28 12.46 -4.06
N LYS A 265 10.79 12.16 -5.26
CA LYS A 265 10.75 13.05 -6.44
C LYS A 265 9.58 12.76 -7.38
N ALA A 266 8.68 11.87 -6.97
CA ALA A 266 7.53 11.49 -7.79
C ALA A 266 6.65 12.72 -8.08
N GLY A 267 6.12 12.81 -9.31
CA GLY A 267 5.29 13.96 -9.74
C GLY A 267 6.08 15.16 -10.28
N GLY A 268 7.41 15.03 -10.42
CA GLY A 268 8.25 16.00 -11.11
C GLY A 268 9.23 16.75 -10.21
N GLY A 269 9.18 16.58 -8.90
CA GLY A 269 10.05 17.25 -7.93
C GLY A 269 9.94 16.66 -6.53
N ASP A 270 10.83 17.09 -5.64
CA ASP A 270 10.83 16.64 -4.25
C ASP A 270 9.55 17.06 -3.49
N GLY A 271 8.98 16.14 -2.72
CA GLY A 271 7.75 16.37 -1.96
C GLY A 271 6.51 16.61 -2.82
N VAL A 272 6.60 16.51 -4.16
CA VAL A 272 5.49 16.89 -5.05
C VAL A 272 4.32 15.89 -4.93
N LYS A 273 4.54 14.62 -5.28
CA LYS A 273 3.45 13.62 -5.32
C LYS A 273 3.12 13.04 -3.95
N ARG A 274 4.10 12.47 -3.25
CA ARG A 274 3.86 11.80 -1.96
C ARG A 274 3.83 12.84 -0.86
N GLY A 275 2.67 13.09 -0.27
CA GLY A 275 2.52 14.08 0.81
C GLY A 275 3.26 13.72 2.09
N ASP A 276 3.60 12.44 2.26
CA ASP A 276 4.21 11.86 3.45
C ASP A 276 5.66 11.38 3.22
N LEU A 277 6.24 11.65 2.04
CA LEU A 277 7.63 11.30 1.71
C LEU A 277 8.32 12.41 0.90
N ALA A 278 9.51 12.81 1.36
CA ALA A 278 10.41 13.72 0.65
C ALA A 278 11.87 13.30 0.83
N LEU A 279 12.82 14.01 0.21
CA LEU A 279 14.25 13.78 0.41
C LEU A 279 14.64 14.00 1.87
N ALA A 280 13.99 14.95 2.54
CA ALA A 280 14.17 15.20 3.98
C ALA A 280 13.87 13.94 4.84
N THR A 281 12.96 13.07 4.39
CA THR A 281 12.59 11.83 5.09
C THR A 281 13.75 10.84 5.21
N VAL A 282 14.75 10.92 4.32
CA VAL A 282 15.96 10.07 4.39
C VAL A 282 16.68 10.27 5.73
N THR A 283 16.70 11.49 6.23
CA THR A 283 17.52 11.94 7.38
C THR A 283 16.70 12.43 8.56
N PHE A 284 15.39 12.17 8.60
CA PHE A 284 14.58 12.50 9.78
C PHE A 284 15.23 11.93 11.04
N SER A 285 15.37 12.77 12.06
CA SER A 285 15.93 12.40 13.36
C SER A 285 14.88 12.42 14.45
N ASN A 286 13.87 13.28 14.35
CA ASN A 286 12.82 13.43 15.32
C ASN A 286 11.71 12.36 15.12
N PRO A 287 11.42 11.52 16.12
CA PRO A 287 10.31 10.55 16.05
C PRO A 287 8.93 11.19 15.80
N ALA A 288 8.75 12.47 16.10
CA ALA A 288 7.52 13.18 15.77
C ALA A 288 7.30 13.35 14.25
N ASP A 289 8.36 13.33 13.44
CA ASP A 289 8.25 13.41 11.98
C ASP A 289 7.91 12.06 11.36
N ASP A 290 8.47 10.97 11.88
CA ASP A 290 8.05 9.59 11.61
C ASP A 290 8.62 8.64 12.67
N ALA A 291 7.77 8.03 13.49
CA ALA A 291 8.19 7.17 14.59
C ALA A 291 8.95 5.90 14.13
N HIS A 292 8.70 5.43 12.90
CA HIS A 292 9.31 4.24 12.35
C HIS A 292 10.62 4.54 11.65
N MET A 293 10.66 5.58 10.81
CA MET A 293 11.81 5.87 9.94
C MET A 293 12.83 6.83 10.55
N ALA A 294 12.43 7.69 11.50
CA ALA A 294 13.36 8.63 12.10
C ALA A 294 14.52 7.92 12.83
N THR A 295 15.72 8.48 12.74
CA THR A 295 16.93 7.89 13.35
C THR A 295 16.89 7.90 14.87
N GLY A 296 16.19 8.86 15.50
CA GLY A 296 15.90 8.85 16.93
C GLY A 296 14.70 7.98 17.32
N GLY A 297 14.02 7.35 16.34
CA GLY A 297 12.90 6.43 16.53
C GLY A 297 13.27 5.01 16.14
N GLY A 298 12.42 4.34 15.35
CA GLY A 298 12.65 2.98 14.89
C GLY A 298 13.81 2.82 13.89
N ASN A 299 14.26 3.91 13.27
CA ASN A 299 15.30 3.95 12.23
C ASN A 299 15.12 2.89 11.13
N MET A 300 13.86 2.55 10.81
CA MET A 300 13.54 1.45 9.91
C MET A 300 13.87 1.80 8.46
N ALA A 301 14.36 0.82 7.73
CA ALA A 301 14.47 0.91 6.27
C ALA A 301 13.11 0.59 5.62
N CYS A 302 12.90 1.01 4.37
CA CYS A 302 11.63 0.82 3.68
C CYS A 302 11.23 -0.66 3.62
N GLN A 303 12.19 -1.54 3.35
CA GLN A 303 12.01 -2.98 3.24
C GLN A 303 11.75 -3.70 4.56
N SER A 304 11.81 -2.99 5.70
CA SER A 304 11.34 -3.53 6.98
C SER A 304 9.82 -3.70 6.99
N CYS A 305 9.09 -2.86 6.25
CA CYS A 305 7.65 -2.99 6.04
C CYS A 305 7.31 -3.47 4.62
N HIS A 306 7.95 -2.88 3.61
CA HIS A 306 7.81 -3.27 2.21
C HIS A 306 8.67 -4.50 1.90
N THR A 307 8.22 -5.68 2.33
CA THR A 307 8.93 -6.92 2.04
C THR A 307 8.91 -7.23 0.54
N PHE A 308 9.99 -7.85 0.06
CA PHE A 308 10.15 -8.24 -1.33
C PHE A 308 10.26 -9.75 -1.44
N THR A 309 9.49 -10.34 -2.35
CA THR A 309 9.62 -11.75 -2.73
C THR A 309 9.82 -11.81 -4.23
N SER A 310 10.94 -12.37 -4.69
CA SER A 310 11.32 -12.35 -6.11
C SER A 310 11.20 -10.96 -6.75
N HIS A 311 11.79 -9.94 -6.09
CA HIS A 311 11.73 -8.52 -6.51
C HIS A 311 10.32 -7.91 -6.66
N ARG A 312 9.27 -8.61 -6.25
CA ARG A 312 7.93 -8.07 -6.14
C ARG A 312 7.71 -7.51 -4.74
N VAL A 313 7.28 -6.25 -4.67
CA VAL A 313 7.08 -5.54 -3.40
C VAL A 313 5.65 -5.67 -2.91
N ILE A 314 5.45 -5.73 -1.59
CA ILE A 314 4.11 -5.60 -0.99
C ILE A 314 3.73 -4.13 -0.78
N GLY A 315 2.42 -3.88 -0.68
CA GLY A 315 1.86 -2.56 -0.38
C GLY A 315 1.45 -1.78 -1.63
N ARG A 316 0.23 -1.27 -1.60
CA ARG A 316 -0.38 -0.46 -2.66
C ARG A 316 -1.07 0.74 -2.03
N GLY A 317 -0.95 1.90 -2.67
CA GLY A 317 -1.72 3.10 -2.34
C GLY A 317 -3.02 3.18 -3.18
N SER A 318 -4.01 3.94 -2.70
CA SER A 318 -5.28 4.16 -3.40
C SER A 318 -5.16 4.74 -4.81
N ASP A 319 -4.10 5.54 -5.06
CA ASP A 319 -3.87 6.17 -6.36
C ASP A 319 -3.12 5.26 -7.36
N LEU A 320 -2.55 4.16 -6.87
CA LEU A 320 -1.77 3.23 -7.67
C LEU A 320 -2.69 2.19 -8.32
N ARG A 321 -2.51 1.98 -9.63
CA ARG A 321 -3.34 1.02 -10.37
C ARG A 321 -2.87 -0.41 -10.13
N PRO A 322 -1.63 -0.77 -10.50
CA PRO A 322 -1.17 -2.13 -10.30
C PRO A 322 -0.74 -2.37 -8.85
N GLN A 323 -0.96 -3.60 -8.39
CA GLN A 323 -0.26 -4.18 -7.25
C GLN A 323 0.85 -5.10 -7.75
N ASP A 324 2.02 -5.05 -7.10
CA ASP A 324 3.15 -5.92 -7.46
C ASP A 324 3.09 -7.27 -6.73
N SER A 325 2.37 -7.30 -5.59
CA SER A 325 2.05 -8.48 -4.79
C SER A 325 0.67 -8.31 -4.18
N SER A 326 -0.08 -9.41 -4.05
CA SER A 326 -1.37 -9.47 -3.36
C SER A 326 -1.26 -9.62 -1.84
N THR A 327 -0.04 -9.68 -1.29
CA THR A 327 0.18 -9.73 0.15
C THR A 327 -0.08 -8.35 0.76
N ASP A 328 -0.96 -8.30 1.76
CA ASP A 328 -1.31 -7.08 2.45
C ASP A 328 -0.16 -6.52 3.30
N LEU A 329 0.06 -5.21 3.19
CA LEU A 329 0.85 -4.44 4.14
C LEU A 329 -0.10 -3.80 5.16
N ASN A 330 -0.01 -4.20 6.42
CA ASN A 330 -0.84 -3.69 7.50
C ASN A 330 -0.03 -3.39 8.77
N CYS A 331 -0.55 -2.49 9.61
CA CYS A 331 0.09 -2.13 10.87
C CYS A 331 -0.03 -3.26 11.91
N SER A 332 -1.19 -3.94 11.96
CA SER A 332 -1.53 -4.96 12.95
C SER A 332 -1.07 -6.36 12.53
N SER A 333 0.24 -6.52 12.38
CA SER A 333 0.85 -7.82 12.09
C SER A 333 1.28 -8.54 13.38
N THR A 334 1.45 -9.86 13.29
CA THR A 334 2.01 -10.68 14.38
C THR A 334 3.41 -10.24 14.79
N THR A 335 4.15 -9.58 13.89
CA THR A 335 5.56 -9.21 14.08
C THR A 335 5.73 -7.81 14.68
N CYS A 336 4.79 -6.89 14.46
CA CYS A 336 4.94 -5.49 14.88
C CYS A 336 3.91 -5.09 15.95
N HIS A 337 2.62 -5.20 15.64
CA HIS A 337 1.54 -4.75 16.53
C HIS A 337 0.48 -5.86 16.73
N PRO A 338 0.87 -7.01 17.32
CA PRO A 338 0.01 -8.20 17.40
C PRO A 338 -1.24 -8.01 18.25
N THR A 339 -1.22 -7.06 19.18
CA THR A 339 -2.31 -6.85 20.15
C THR A 339 -3.13 -5.61 19.88
N LYS A 340 -2.75 -4.75 18.92
CA LYS A 340 -3.42 -3.44 18.74
C LYS A 340 -4.86 -3.54 18.22
N THR A 341 -5.28 -4.73 17.82
CA THR A 341 -6.67 -5.04 17.46
C THR A 341 -7.48 -5.67 18.59
N THR A 342 -6.93 -5.83 19.80
CA THR A 342 -7.67 -6.39 20.96
C THR A 342 -8.19 -5.30 21.90
N SER A 343 -9.11 -5.66 22.78
CA SER A 343 -9.68 -4.77 23.81
C SER A 343 -8.66 -4.22 24.80
N THR A 344 -7.51 -4.88 24.94
CA THR A 344 -6.39 -4.47 25.80
C THR A 344 -5.20 -3.94 25.01
N GLY A 345 -5.32 -3.83 23.69
CA GLY A 345 -4.25 -3.34 22.81
C GLY A 345 -3.89 -1.88 23.04
N HIS A 346 -4.85 -1.09 23.51
CA HIS A 346 -4.70 0.33 23.79
C HIS A 346 -5.00 0.62 25.26
N VAL A 347 -4.44 1.72 25.78
CA VAL A 347 -4.68 2.16 27.17
C VAL A 347 -6.16 2.40 27.42
N ASN A 348 -6.87 2.94 26.43
CA ASN A 348 -8.32 3.06 26.46
C ASN A 348 -8.96 1.92 25.65
N ALA A 349 -9.76 1.08 26.32
CA ALA A 349 -10.48 -0.03 25.72
C ALA A 349 -11.49 0.42 24.64
N ASP A 350 -12.00 1.65 24.69
CA ASP A 350 -12.92 2.17 23.68
C ASP A 350 -12.30 2.26 22.28
N VAL A 351 -10.96 2.35 22.18
CA VAL A 351 -10.25 2.38 20.89
C VAL A 351 -10.43 1.06 20.13
N TYR A 352 -10.58 -0.06 20.84
CA TYR A 352 -10.88 -1.35 20.20
C TYR A 352 -12.16 -1.31 19.37
N HIS A 353 -13.17 -0.54 19.79
CA HIS A 353 -14.40 -0.39 19.00
C HIS A 353 -14.20 0.47 17.74
N HIS A 354 -13.10 1.22 17.64
CA HIS A 354 -12.78 2.05 16.48
C HIS A 354 -11.98 1.28 15.42
N VAL A 355 -11.05 0.40 15.81
CA VAL A 355 -10.10 -0.23 14.85
C VAL A 355 -10.79 -1.10 13.78
N GLY A 356 -12.05 -1.50 14.00
CA GLY A 356 -12.88 -2.16 12.99
C GLY A 356 -13.28 -1.24 11.82
N ARG A 357 -13.39 0.07 12.05
CA ARG A 357 -13.92 1.05 11.08
C ARG A 357 -13.04 2.28 10.85
N VAL A 358 -12.02 2.48 11.67
CA VAL A 358 -11.05 3.58 11.56
C VAL A 358 -9.67 2.96 11.35
N ALA A 359 -8.99 3.35 10.28
CA ALA A 359 -7.65 2.86 9.98
C ALA A 359 -6.65 3.40 11.03
N CYS A 360 -5.61 2.62 11.32
CA CYS A 360 -4.57 3.04 12.27
C CYS A 360 -3.98 4.40 11.85
N GLN A 361 -3.75 4.57 10.54
CA GLN A 361 -3.29 5.80 9.91
C GLN A 361 -4.14 7.01 10.30
N SER A 362 -5.47 6.89 10.38
CA SER A 362 -6.35 8.04 10.66
C SER A 362 -6.10 8.67 12.02
N CYS A 363 -5.76 7.85 13.02
CA CYS A 363 -5.44 8.34 14.36
C CYS A 363 -3.96 8.71 14.51
N HIS A 364 -3.08 8.02 13.80
CA HIS A 364 -1.64 8.13 13.96
C HIS A 364 -0.96 9.09 12.97
N ILE A 365 -1.70 9.66 12.02
CA ILE A 365 -1.20 10.68 11.06
C ILE A 365 -2.18 11.86 11.10
N LYS A 366 -2.04 12.76 12.09
CA LYS A 366 -2.92 13.93 12.21
C LYS A 366 -2.61 15.01 11.18
N THR A 367 -1.34 15.13 10.83
CA THR A 367 -0.86 16.04 9.79
C THR A 367 0.13 15.31 8.90
N TYR A 368 0.32 15.81 7.68
CA TYR A 368 1.33 15.31 6.74
C TYR A 368 2.14 16.47 6.17
N ALA A 369 3.16 16.16 5.36
CA ALA A 369 4.18 17.11 4.95
C ALA A 369 4.82 17.80 6.16
N ARG A 370 5.14 17.03 7.21
CA ARG A 370 5.95 17.51 8.34
C ARG A 370 7.41 17.56 7.94
N GLY A 371 8.09 18.69 8.22
CA GLY A 371 9.50 18.89 7.88
C GLY A 371 9.79 19.16 6.40
N PHE A 372 8.77 19.31 5.55
CA PHE A 372 8.90 19.71 4.14
C PHE A 372 7.58 20.31 3.61
N GLN A 373 7.55 20.75 2.35
CA GLN A 373 6.31 21.17 1.68
C GLN A 373 5.92 20.18 0.59
N THR A 374 4.62 19.97 0.41
CA THR A 374 4.07 19.15 -0.66
C THR A 374 3.13 19.93 -1.56
N GLU A 375 3.05 19.54 -2.83
CA GLU A 375 2.19 20.20 -3.81
C GLU A 375 0.73 19.90 -3.51
N MET A 376 -0.07 20.95 -3.33
CA MET A 376 -1.50 20.91 -3.04
C MET A 376 -2.35 21.27 -4.27
N ASP A 377 -1.85 22.16 -5.12
CA ASP A 377 -2.48 22.56 -6.37
C ASP A 377 -1.44 22.73 -7.49
N ARG A 378 -1.87 22.51 -8.74
CA ARG A 378 -1.04 22.70 -9.93
C ARG A 378 -1.88 23.32 -11.03
N ASP A 379 -1.47 24.47 -11.55
CA ASP A 379 -2.12 25.09 -12.69
C ASP A 379 -1.23 25.05 -13.93
N TRP A 380 -1.61 24.21 -14.90
CA TRP A 380 -0.91 24.10 -16.18
C TRP A 380 -1.18 25.27 -17.14
N SER A 381 -2.27 26.00 -16.93
CA SER A 381 -2.69 27.13 -17.76
C SER A 381 -2.11 28.47 -17.30
N ALA A 382 -1.65 28.53 -16.05
CA ALA A 382 -0.96 29.69 -15.50
C ALA A 382 0.39 29.95 -16.20
N PRO A 383 0.90 31.19 -16.19
CA PRO A 383 2.20 31.51 -16.77
C PRO A 383 3.33 30.64 -16.19
N ALA A 384 4.03 29.94 -17.06
CA ALA A 384 5.10 29.03 -16.64
C ALA A 384 6.33 29.80 -16.12
N VAL A 385 7.03 29.22 -15.15
CA VAL A 385 8.25 29.79 -14.56
C VAL A 385 9.45 28.93 -14.92
N TRP A 386 10.56 29.54 -15.33
CA TRP A 386 11.80 28.80 -15.60
C TRP A 386 12.45 28.29 -14.30
N ASN A 387 12.65 26.98 -14.21
CA ASN A 387 13.38 26.34 -13.12
C ASN A 387 14.80 25.97 -13.59
N ALA A 388 15.79 26.74 -13.15
CA ALA A 388 17.19 26.53 -13.52
C ALA A 388 17.78 25.21 -12.97
N THR A 389 17.31 24.72 -11.82
CA THR A 389 17.78 23.47 -11.21
C THR A 389 17.32 22.25 -11.99
N LEU A 390 16.09 22.28 -12.50
CA LEU A 390 15.51 21.21 -13.31
C LEU A 390 15.76 21.40 -14.81
N GLY A 391 16.25 22.57 -15.22
CA GLY A 391 16.52 22.92 -16.61
C GLY A 391 15.27 22.91 -17.48
N ARG A 392 14.13 23.37 -16.94
CA ARG A 392 12.84 23.34 -17.64
C ARG A 392 11.86 24.40 -17.12
N TYR A 393 10.84 24.71 -17.91
CA TYR A 393 9.68 25.48 -17.46
C TYR A 393 8.79 24.63 -16.55
N GLU A 394 8.25 25.23 -15.50
CA GLU A 394 7.34 24.60 -14.55
C GLU A 394 5.98 25.31 -14.58
N PRO A 395 4.87 24.56 -14.40
CA PRO A 395 3.55 25.15 -14.19
C PRO A 395 3.50 25.87 -12.83
N GLU A 396 2.41 26.58 -12.56
CA GLU A 396 2.23 27.16 -11.22
C GLU A 396 1.96 26.05 -10.21
N HIS A 397 2.60 26.15 -9.04
CA HIS A 397 2.53 25.17 -7.96
C HIS A 397 2.11 25.86 -6.67
N VAL A 398 1.11 25.31 -5.97
CA VAL A 398 0.84 25.67 -4.58
C VAL A 398 1.44 24.62 -3.67
N MET A 399 2.47 25.00 -2.92
CA MET A 399 3.18 24.12 -1.99
C MET A 399 2.79 24.43 -0.55
N ALA A 400 2.54 23.41 0.28
CA ALA A 400 2.20 23.59 1.69
C ALA A 400 2.77 22.48 2.58
N GLY A 401 3.13 22.82 3.81
CA GLY A 401 3.59 21.87 4.85
C GLY A 401 2.57 21.75 5.99
N ASN A 402 2.72 20.73 6.84
CA ASN A 402 1.88 20.49 8.02
C ASN A 402 0.37 20.49 7.72
N GLN A 403 -0.02 19.82 6.65
CA GLN A 403 -1.40 19.80 6.17
C GLN A 403 -2.25 18.78 6.94
N VAL A 404 -3.53 19.07 7.13
CA VAL A 404 -4.50 18.13 7.72
C VAL A 404 -5.03 17.19 6.63
N PRO A 405 -5.04 15.86 6.85
CA PRO A 405 -5.60 14.92 5.88
C PRO A 405 -7.07 15.16 5.57
N LYS A 406 -7.47 14.84 4.35
CA LYS A 406 -8.89 14.62 4.02
C LYS A 406 -9.25 13.17 4.38
N TYR A 407 -10.35 12.98 5.08
CA TYR A 407 -10.77 11.64 5.52
C TYR A 407 -11.86 11.09 4.62
N ALA A 408 -11.68 9.85 4.15
CA ALA A 408 -12.65 9.15 3.31
C ALA A 408 -12.69 7.66 3.65
N PHE A 409 -13.82 7.01 3.39
CA PHE A 409 -13.92 5.57 3.54
C PHE A 409 -13.23 4.87 2.37
N TRP A 410 -12.49 3.82 2.69
CA TRP A 410 -11.79 3.00 1.71
C TRP A 410 -11.96 1.51 2.02
N ASP A 411 -12.34 0.74 1.00
CA ASP A 411 -12.54 -0.72 1.07
C ASP A 411 -11.37 -1.53 0.47
N GLY A 412 -10.30 -0.86 0.07
CA GLY A 412 -9.14 -1.47 -0.62
C GLY A 412 -9.19 -1.29 -2.14
N THR A 413 -10.39 -1.13 -2.71
CA THR A 413 -10.58 -0.89 -4.14
C THR A 413 -10.56 0.59 -4.46
N SER A 414 -10.23 0.96 -5.69
CA SER A 414 -10.19 2.37 -6.11
C SER A 414 -10.80 2.56 -7.49
N TRP A 415 -11.36 3.75 -7.71
CA TRP A 415 -11.73 4.25 -9.02
C TRP A 415 -10.61 5.14 -9.54
N GLY A 416 -10.33 5.10 -10.84
CA GLY A 416 -9.45 6.09 -11.44
C GLY A 416 -9.52 6.18 -12.95
N SER A 417 -9.28 7.38 -13.47
CA SER A 417 -9.33 7.68 -14.90
C SER A 417 -8.10 7.20 -15.66
N ASN A 418 -8.31 6.73 -16.89
CA ASN A 418 -7.27 6.43 -17.87
C ASN A 418 -7.41 7.35 -19.09
N VAL A 419 -6.34 7.45 -19.89
CA VAL A 419 -6.37 8.13 -21.19
C VAL A 419 -7.47 7.51 -22.04
N GLY A 420 -8.34 8.36 -22.59
CA GLY A 420 -9.46 7.94 -23.44
C GLY A 420 -10.78 7.78 -22.70
N ASP A 421 -10.79 7.71 -21.36
CA ASP A 421 -12.01 7.68 -20.58
C ASP A 421 -12.81 8.99 -20.70
N ALA A 422 -14.14 8.90 -20.54
CA ALA A 422 -14.94 10.10 -20.32
C ALA A 422 -14.59 10.73 -18.98
N ALA A 423 -14.44 12.05 -18.95
CA ALA A 423 -14.21 12.79 -17.72
C ALA A 423 -15.45 12.70 -16.82
N VAL A 424 -15.25 12.40 -15.53
CA VAL A 424 -16.36 12.22 -14.58
C VAL A 424 -16.33 13.34 -13.53
N LEU A 425 -17.34 14.21 -13.56
CA LEU A 425 -17.52 15.28 -12.59
C LEU A 425 -17.90 14.71 -11.21
N ASP A 426 -17.31 15.25 -10.15
CA ASP A 426 -17.71 15.04 -8.78
C ASP A 426 -18.61 16.20 -8.35
N PRO A 427 -19.94 16.00 -8.20
CA PRO A 427 -20.84 17.09 -7.83
C PRO A 427 -20.58 17.64 -6.42
N ALA A 428 -19.89 16.87 -5.55
CA ALA A 428 -19.58 17.31 -4.20
C ALA A 428 -18.41 18.31 -4.16
N THR A 429 -17.47 18.23 -5.11
CA THR A 429 -16.31 19.12 -5.16
C THR A 429 -16.37 20.11 -6.33
N GLY A 430 -17.19 19.84 -7.34
CA GLY A 430 -17.21 20.60 -8.60
C GLY A 430 -16.01 20.30 -9.51
N ALA A 431 -15.15 19.35 -9.14
CA ALA A 431 -13.96 18.98 -9.90
C ALA A 431 -14.16 17.64 -10.64
N TYR A 432 -13.39 17.42 -11.71
CA TYR A 432 -13.36 16.15 -12.41
C TYR A 432 -12.42 15.17 -11.71
N LYS A 433 -12.93 13.97 -11.43
CA LYS A 433 -12.23 12.93 -10.70
C LYS A 433 -11.07 12.37 -11.51
N ILE A 434 -9.91 12.26 -10.87
CA ILE A 434 -8.75 11.54 -11.42
C ILE A 434 -8.55 10.20 -10.73
N SER A 435 -8.58 10.20 -9.39
CA SER A 435 -8.52 8.99 -8.57
C SER A 435 -9.34 9.17 -7.29
N ARG A 436 -10.05 8.11 -6.90
CA ARG A 436 -10.90 8.05 -5.72
C ARG A 436 -10.75 6.71 -4.99
N PRO A 437 -10.64 6.71 -3.65
CA PRO A 437 -10.89 5.51 -2.88
C PRO A 437 -12.37 5.15 -3.01
N ASN A 438 -12.67 3.87 -3.21
CA ASN A 438 -14.04 3.38 -3.11
C ASN A 438 -14.35 3.02 -1.66
N GLY A 439 -15.56 3.35 -1.23
CA GLY A 439 -16.02 3.05 0.11
C GLY A 439 -17.08 4.04 0.57
N ALA A 440 -17.91 3.60 1.50
CA ALA A 440 -18.94 4.43 2.12
C ALA A 440 -19.11 4.02 3.59
N ILE A 441 -19.87 4.80 4.35
CA ILE A 441 -20.21 4.48 5.74
C ILE A 441 -21.01 3.17 5.89
N ASN A 442 -21.71 2.77 4.83
CA ASN A 442 -22.42 1.50 4.68
C ASN A 442 -21.65 0.47 3.83
N GLY A 443 -20.36 0.72 3.59
CA GLY A 443 -19.50 -0.21 2.88
C GLY A 443 -19.37 -1.56 3.61
N PRO A 444 -18.93 -2.61 2.89
CA PRO A 444 -18.77 -3.95 3.46
C PRO A 444 -17.79 -3.98 4.64
N VAL A 445 -17.87 -5.05 5.44
CA VAL A 445 -16.92 -5.31 6.54
C VAL A 445 -15.49 -5.24 5.99
N GLY A 446 -14.62 -4.52 6.70
CA GLY A 446 -13.24 -4.25 6.25
C GLY A 446 -13.06 -2.86 5.65
N THR A 447 -14.12 -2.20 5.17
CA THR A 447 -14.06 -0.77 4.82
C THR A 447 -13.64 0.02 6.06
N LYS A 448 -12.70 0.96 5.94
CA LYS A 448 -12.30 1.83 7.06
C LYS A 448 -12.19 3.28 6.63
N LEU A 449 -12.28 4.20 7.59
CA LEU A 449 -11.93 5.59 7.40
C LEU A 449 -10.41 5.71 7.34
N PHE A 450 -9.88 6.30 6.26
CA PHE A 450 -8.44 6.52 6.05
C PHE A 450 -8.13 8.00 5.87
N PRO A 451 -6.89 8.44 6.20
CA PRO A 451 -6.40 9.78 5.89
C PRO A 451 -5.80 9.81 4.48
N PHE A 452 -6.13 10.85 3.72
CA PHE A 452 -5.64 11.06 2.37
C PHE A 452 -5.03 12.45 2.22
N LYS A 453 -3.94 12.53 1.45
CA LYS A 453 -3.60 13.76 0.75
C LYS A 453 -4.68 14.00 -0.31
N TYR A 454 -5.20 15.22 -0.32
CA TYR A 454 -6.11 15.71 -1.35
C TYR A 454 -5.37 16.75 -2.19
N LYS A 455 -5.40 16.58 -3.51
CA LYS A 455 -4.65 17.38 -4.48
C LYS A 455 -5.61 17.86 -5.56
N THR A 456 -5.51 19.13 -5.95
CA THR A 456 -6.21 19.69 -7.11
C THR A 456 -5.27 20.00 -8.26
N SER A 457 -5.80 20.17 -9.47
CA SER A 457 -5.04 20.56 -10.66
C SER A 457 -5.94 21.21 -11.69
N HIS A 458 -5.41 22.13 -12.49
CA HIS A 458 -6.10 22.71 -13.64
C HIS A 458 -5.60 22.04 -14.92
N GLN A 459 -6.44 21.19 -15.51
CA GLN A 459 -6.07 20.33 -16.64
C GLN A 459 -6.97 20.57 -17.85
N PRO A 460 -6.45 20.41 -19.07
CA PRO A 460 -7.24 20.57 -20.29
C PRO A 460 -8.26 19.45 -20.46
N MET A 461 -9.44 19.80 -20.95
CA MET A 461 -10.51 18.89 -21.34
C MET A 461 -11.04 19.26 -22.72
N ALA A 462 -11.19 18.27 -23.59
CA ALA A 462 -11.82 18.44 -24.91
C ALA A 462 -12.71 17.25 -25.22
N ASN A 463 -13.85 17.49 -25.88
CA ASN A 463 -14.82 16.45 -26.25
C ASN A 463 -15.22 15.52 -25.08
N GLY A 464 -15.40 16.09 -23.88
CA GLY A 464 -15.76 15.35 -22.67
C GLY A 464 -14.67 14.42 -22.12
N LYS A 465 -13.41 14.55 -22.56
CA LYS A 465 -12.26 13.75 -22.11
C LYS A 465 -11.17 14.66 -21.56
N LEU A 466 -10.53 14.24 -20.48
CA LEU A 466 -9.31 14.90 -20.00
C LEU A 466 -8.18 14.65 -21.00
N ILE A 467 -7.44 15.70 -21.33
CA ILE A 467 -6.36 15.63 -22.32
C ILE A 467 -5.04 15.33 -21.63
N ALA A 468 -4.37 14.28 -22.11
CA ALA A 468 -3.00 13.92 -21.75
C ALA A 468 -2.01 14.92 -22.37
N LEU A 469 -1.99 16.15 -21.85
CA LEU A 469 -1.11 17.22 -22.34
C LEU A 469 0.36 16.75 -22.37
N LYS A 470 1.09 17.12 -23.42
CA LYS A 470 2.50 16.74 -23.54
C LYS A 470 3.38 17.59 -22.64
N VAL A 471 3.65 17.07 -21.45
CA VAL A 471 4.48 17.74 -20.45
C VAL A 471 5.87 18.10 -20.98
N GLY A 472 6.44 17.31 -21.91
CA GLY A 472 7.74 17.62 -22.52
C GLY A 472 7.72 18.85 -23.43
N THR A 473 6.62 19.07 -24.15
CA THR A 473 6.40 20.28 -24.94
C THR A 473 6.30 21.48 -23.99
N PHE A 474 5.50 21.37 -22.93
CA PHE A 474 5.35 22.45 -21.95
C PHE A 474 6.69 22.79 -21.26
N PHE A 475 7.39 21.77 -20.75
CA PHE A 475 8.67 21.92 -20.06
C PHE A 475 9.77 22.56 -20.92
N SER A 476 9.74 22.37 -22.25
CA SER A 476 10.73 22.96 -23.15
C SER A 476 10.35 24.33 -23.70
N THR A 477 9.05 24.66 -23.78
CA THR A 477 8.57 25.85 -24.52
C THR A 477 7.74 26.84 -23.71
N ALA A 478 7.31 26.49 -22.49
CA ALA A 478 6.27 27.21 -21.74
C ALA A 478 4.91 27.34 -22.44
N ASN A 479 4.70 26.68 -23.59
CA ASN A 479 3.49 26.84 -24.39
C ASN A 479 2.43 25.80 -23.98
N TYR A 480 1.47 26.24 -23.16
CA TYR A 480 0.34 25.42 -22.73
C TYR A 480 -0.52 24.94 -23.90
N ASP A 481 -0.97 25.83 -24.77
CA ASP A 481 -1.84 25.51 -25.91
C ASP A 481 -1.21 24.46 -26.84
N GLN A 482 0.08 24.61 -27.16
CA GLN A 482 0.79 23.62 -27.97
C GLN A 482 0.88 22.26 -27.25
N ALA A 483 1.17 22.24 -25.94
CA ALA A 483 1.20 21.01 -25.18
C ALA A 483 -0.17 20.30 -25.12
N VAL A 484 -1.28 21.06 -25.09
CA VAL A 484 -2.64 20.51 -25.19
C VAL A 484 -2.87 19.93 -26.58
N LYS A 485 -2.53 20.65 -27.64
CA LYS A 485 -2.69 20.20 -29.04
C LYS A 485 -1.89 18.93 -29.33
N ASP A 486 -0.65 18.85 -28.87
CA ASP A 486 0.16 17.64 -28.99
C ASP A 486 -0.45 16.46 -28.20
N GLY A 487 -1.07 16.75 -27.05
CA GLY A 487 -1.81 15.77 -26.26
C GLY A 487 -3.05 15.25 -27.00
N MET A 488 -3.83 16.15 -27.62
CA MET A 488 -4.97 15.79 -28.46
C MET A 488 -4.54 14.92 -29.64
N ALA A 489 -3.49 15.31 -30.36
CA ALA A 489 -2.95 14.53 -31.47
C ALA A 489 -2.55 13.11 -31.04
N TYR A 490 -1.88 12.97 -29.89
CA TYR A 490 -1.54 11.67 -29.33
C TYR A 490 -2.78 10.82 -28.99
N MET A 491 -3.83 11.45 -28.47
CA MET A 491 -5.10 10.78 -28.16
C MET A 491 -5.96 10.53 -29.42
N GLY A 492 -5.47 10.82 -30.63
CA GLY A 492 -6.20 10.67 -31.88
C GLY A 492 -7.32 11.70 -32.08
N LEU A 493 -7.30 12.80 -31.33
CA LEU A 493 -8.25 13.91 -31.47
C LEU A 493 -7.71 14.98 -32.43
N PRO A 494 -8.56 15.63 -33.24
CA PRO A 494 -8.13 16.75 -34.06
C PRO A 494 -7.52 17.87 -33.21
N THR A 495 -6.37 18.41 -33.60
CA THR A 495 -5.69 19.50 -32.88
C THR A 495 -6.47 20.82 -32.87
N THR A 496 -7.50 20.93 -33.72
CA THR A 496 -8.43 22.05 -33.80
C THR A 496 -9.64 21.91 -32.89
N THR A 497 -9.78 20.77 -32.18
CA THR A 497 -10.89 20.56 -31.25
C THR A 497 -10.84 21.61 -30.14
N PRO A 498 -11.92 22.38 -29.90
CA PRO A 498 -11.96 23.31 -28.79
C PRO A 498 -11.77 22.59 -27.46
N TYR A 499 -11.00 23.20 -26.56
CA TYR A 499 -10.77 22.67 -25.22
C TYR A 499 -11.00 23.77 -24.17
N THR A 500 -11.24 23.33 -22.94
CA THR A 500 -11.35 24.19 -21.76
C THR A 500 -10.43 23.67 -20.68
N THR A 501 -9.91 24.55 -19.84
CA THR A 501 -9.21 24.14 -18.61
C THR A 501 -10.25 23.89 -17.51
N VAL A 502 -10.17 22.73 -16.87
CA VAL A 502 -11.09 22.31 -15.81
C VAL A 502 -10.33 21.98 -14.53
N LEU A 503 -11.00 22.16 -13.39
CA LEU A 503 -10.50 21.70 -12.10
C LEU A 503 -10.61 20.17 -12.03
N THR A 504 -9.52 19.51 -11.69
CA THR A 504 -9.44 18.09 -11.41
C THR A 504 -8.91 17.85 -10.01
N ASP A 505 -9.19 16.69 -9.44
CA ASP A 505 -8.76 16.35 -8.09
C ASP A 505 -8.47 14.84 -7.91
N GLU A 506 -7.60 14.55 -6.94
CA GLU A 506 -7.26 13.18 -6.58
C GLU A 506 -7.00 13.00 -5.08
N PHE A 507 -7.17 11.76 -4.65
CA PHE A 507 -6.91 11.29 -3.30
C PHE A 507 -5.75 10.31 -3.29
N GLN A 508 -4.83 10.50 -2.36
CA GLN A 508 -3.70 9.59 -2.15
C GLN A 508 -3.61 9.23 -0.68
N VAL A 509 -3.76 7.94 -0.37
CA VAL A 509 -3.70 7.46 1.01
C VAL A 509 -2.34 7.79 1.65
N LEU A 510 -2.37 8.28 2.88
CA LEU A 510 -1.19 8.59 3.69
C LEU A 510 -0.85 7.37 4.54
N ASN A 511 0.42 6.94 4.52
CA ASN A 511 0.88 5.75 5.24
C ASN A 511 2.15 5.96 6.07
N HIS A 512 2.91 7.02 5.77
CA HIS A 512 4.13 7.41 6.48
C HIS A 512 3.87 8.64 7.34
N GLN A 513 4.90 9.11 8.03
CA GLN A 513 4.81 10.15 9.05
C GLN A 513 3.86 9.73 10.18
N VAL A 514 3.98 8.48 10.61
CA VAL A 514 3.26 7.97 11.80
C VAL A 514 3.81 8.68 13.03
N GLU A 515 2.95 9.32 13.81
CA GLU A 515 3.31 9.99 15.06
C GLU A 515 3.48 8.98 16.21
N PRO A 516 4.34 9.28 17.20
CA PRO A 516 4.49 8.47 18.41
C PRO A 516 3.17 8.38 19.19
N ALA A 517 3.01 7.32 19.99
CA ALA A 517 1.77 7.03 20.72
C ALA A 517 1.26 8.18 21.60
N GLY A 518 2.15 9.02 22.15
CA GLY A 518 1.79 10.18 22.97
C GLY A 518 1.24 11.38 22.19
N SER A 519 1.33 11.36 20.86
CA SER A 519 0.95 12.47 19.97
C SER A 519 -0.18 12.09 19.02
N VAL A 520 -0.89 11.00 19.24
CA VAL A 520 -2.00 10.58 18.35
C VAL A 520 -3.21 11.50 18.44
N MET A 521 -4.14 11.38 17.49
CA MET A 521 -5.41 12.11 17.53
C MET A 521 -6.21 11.74 18.79
N GLY A 522 -6.55 12.75 19.60
CA GLY A 522 -7.47 12.58 20.72
C GLY A 522 -8.93 12.53 20.28
N CYS A 523 -9.82 12.10 21.18
CA CYS A 523 -11.25 11.92 20.91
C CYS A 523 -11.91 13.18 20.31
N ALA A 524 -11.54 14.36 20.82
CA ALA A 524 -12.05 15.66 20.37
C ALA A 524 -11.76 15.96 18.88
N GLY A 525 -10.68 15.39 18.32
CA GLY A 525 -10.34 15.51 16.90
C GLY A 525 -11.47 15.07 15.97
N CYS A 526 -12.23 14.06 16.40
CA CYS A 526 -13.36 13.49 15.66
C CYS A 526 -14.71 13.91 16.25
N HIS A 527 -14.90 13.75 17.55
CA HIS A 527 -16.22 13.87 18.17
C HIS A 527 -16.71 15.31 18.37
N GLU A 528 -15.78 16.28 18.40
CA GLU A 528 -16.10 17.71 18.45
C GLU A 528 -16.00 18.38 17.07
N ASN A 529 -15.80 17.58 15.99
CA ASN A 529 -15.58 18.03 14.61
C ASN A 529 -14.45 19.07 14.46
N THR A 530 -13.42 19.01 15.29
CA THR A 530 -12.28 19.93 15.21
C THR A 530 -11.31 19.57 14.08
N THR A 531 -11.27 18.30 13.66
CA THR A 531 -10.41 17.81 12.56
C THR A 531 -11.19 17.00 11.53
N VAL A 532 -12.05 16.07 11.97
CA VAL A 532 -12.85 15.24 11.09
C VAL A 532 -14.31 15.66 11.14
N ASN A 533 -14.89 16.07 10.00
CA ASN A 533 -16.31 16.34 9.89
C ASN A 533 -17.10 15.02 9.74
N LEU A 534 -17.38 14.35 10.86
CA LEU A 534 -18.07 13.06 10.87
C LEU A 534 -19.48 13.15 10.25
N LYS A 535 -20.21 14.24 10.50
CA LYS A 535 -21.55 14.46 9.94
C LYS A 535 -21.51 14.52 8.41
N GLY A 536 -20.53 15.24 7.86
CA GLY A 536 -20.32 15.38 6.42
C GLY A 536 -19.99 14.07 5.70
N ILE A 537 -19.53 13.04 6.43
CA ILE A 537 -19.20 11.72 5.87
C ILE A 537 -20.21 10.62 6.26
N GLY A 538 -21.42 11.03 6.67
CA GLY A 538 -22.56 10.13 6.85
C GLY A 538 -22.90 9.76 8.30
N TYR A 539 -22.18 10.27 9.31
CA TYR A 539 -22.52 10.00 10.73
C TYR A 539 -23.68 10.85 11.27
N ALA A 540 -24.41 11.58 10.42
CA ALA A 540 -25.57 12.34 10.82
C ALA A 540 -26.70 11.43 11.35
N LEU A 541 -27.60 11.99 12.17
CA LEU A 541 -28.84 11.31 12.56
C LEU A 541 -29.76 11.18 11.34
N LYS A 542 -30.53 10.09 11.26
CA LYS A 542 -31.50 9.88 10.16
C LYS A 542 -32.73 10.79 10.23
N ALA A 543 -32.98 11.39 11.39
CA ALA A 543 -34.09 12.30 11.65
C ALA A 543 -33.75 13.24 12.85
N PRO A 544 -34.54 14.28 13.11
CA PRO A 544 -34.37 15.12 14.29
C PRO A 544 -34.33 14.31 15.59
N THR A 545 -33.62 14.82 16.60
CA THR A 545 -33.48 14.17 17.92
C THR A 545 -34.83 13.82 18.55
N SER A 546 -35.83 14.70 18.40
CA SER A 546 -37.21 14.47 18.85
C SER A 546 -37.89 13.24 18.24
N VAL A 547 -37.44 12.81 17.05
CA VAL A 547 -37.96 11.61 16.36
C VAL A 547 -37.15 10.38 16.73
N VAL A 548 -35.81 10.48 16.74
CA VAL A 548 -34.96 9.31 17.02
C VAL A 548 -35.00 8.88 18.48
N CYS A 549 -35.06 9.81 19.43
CA CYS A 549 -34.97 9.50 20.86
C CYS A 549 -36.25 8.85 21.42
N ILE A 550 -37.38 8.96 20.72
CA ILE A 550 -38.66 8.38 21.15
C ILE A 550 -38.89 6.95 20.64
N GLN A 551 -37.98 6.40 19.82
CA GLN A 551 -38.14 5.06 19.23
C GLN A 551 -38.12 3.93 20.27
N CYS A 552 -37.40 4.10 21.38
CA CYS A 552 -37.24 3.05 22.40
C CYS A 552 -38.02 3.34 23.70
N HIS A 553 -38.32 4.61 23.97
CA HIS A 553 -38.98 5.06 25.21
C HIS A 553 -39.44 6.52 25.09
N ARG A 554 -40.34 6.96 25.99
CA ARG A 554 -40.79 8.36 26.08
C ARG A 554 -39.63 9.38 26.11
N GLU A 555 -39.90 10.59 25.63
CA GLU A 555 -38.92 11.67 25.54
C GLU A 555 -38.21 11.91 26.88
N LYS A 556 -36.89 11.92 26.85
CA LYS A 556 -36.00 12.22 27.98
C LYS A 556 -34.99 13.25 27.50
N THR A 557 -34.55 14.14 28.40
CA THR A 557 -33.44 15.05 28.11
C THR A 557 -32.22 14.24 27.67
N PRO A 558 -31.75 14.39 26.41
CA PRO A 558 -30.60 13.64 25.93
C PRO A 558 -29.36 14.01 26.75
N GLY A 559 -28.59 13.00 27.16
CA GLY A 559 -27.27 13.20 27.76
C GLY A 559 -26.24 13.66 26.74
N ASP A 560 -24.97 13.71 27.14
CA ASP A 560 -23.87 13.90 26.19
C ASP A 560 -23.73 12.69 25.24
N TYR A 561 -22.89 12.85 24.21
CA TYR A 561 -22.59 11.82 23.22
C TYR A 561 -22.23 10.49 23.88
N THR A 562 -21.33 10.51 24.86
CA THR A 562 -20.80 9.33 25.54
C THR A 562 -21.92 8.56 26.23
N ARG A 563 -22.75 9.25 27.03
CA ARG A 563 -23.86 8.63 27.74
C ARG A 563 -24.85 7.96 26.79
N ILE A 564 -25.20 8.61 25.68
CA ILE A 564 -26.16 8.07 24.71
C ILE A 564 -25.58 6.83 24.03
N HIS A 565 -24.36 6.91 23.51
CA HIS A 565 -23.76 5.81 22.77
C HIS A 565 -23.44 4.63 23.70
N SER A 566 -22.89 4.87 24.89
CA SER A 566 -22.67 3.81 25.88
C SER A 566 -23.99 3.14 26.29
N HIS A 567 -25.07 3.89 26.47
CA HIS A 567 -26.38 3.31 26.78
C HIS A 567 -26.88 2.40 25.67
N SER A 568 -26.97 2.90 24.43
CA SER A 568 -27.48 2.12 23.30
C SER A 568 -26.65 0.86 23.05
N LEU A 569 -25.32 0.97 23.13
CA LEU A 569 -24.41 -0.17 22.96
C LEU A 569 -24.53 -1.18 24.10
N SER A 570 -24.72 -0.74 25.36
CA SER A 570 -24.96 -1.64 26.49
C SER A 570 -26.27 -2.42 26.38
N LYS A 571 -27.23 -1.90 25.61
CA LYS A 571 -28.50 -2.56 25.30
C LYS A 571 -28.43 -3.42 24.05
N GLY A 572 -27.29 -3.47 23.38
CA GLY A 572 -27.10 -4.21 22.15
C GLY A 572 -27.80 -3.58 20.95
N PHE A 573 -28.17 -2.30 20.99
CA PHE A 573 -28.86 -1.65 19.86
C PHE A 573 -27.89 -1.20 18.79
N ASP A 574 -28.22 -1.51 17.53
CA ASP A 574 -27.45 -1.13 16.37
C ASP A 574 -27.52 0.39 16.09
N CYS A 575 -26.53 0.90 15.37
CA CYS A 575 -26.48 2.31 14.97
C CYS A 575 -27.70 2.73 14.12
N SER A 576 -28.32 1.80 13.39
CA SER A 576 -29.45 2.06 12.49
C SER A 576 -30.75 2.50 13.20
N TRP A 577 -30.83 2.34 14.52
CA TRP A 577 -31.89 2.96 15.34
C TRP A 577 -31.86 4.49 15.23
N CYS A 578 -30.67 5.10 15.21
CA CYS A 578 -30.50 6.56 15.20
C CYS A 578 -29.93 7.11 13.87
N HIS A 579 -29.24 6.28 13.10
CA HIS A 579 -28.49 6.66 11.91
C HIS A 579 -28.98 5.94 10.66
N THR A 580 -28.51 6.39 9.49
CA THR A 580 -28.75 5.73 8.19
C THR A 580 -27.76 4.58 7.92
N PHE A 581 -26.99 4.17 8.93
CA PHE A 581 -25.98 3.13 8.83
C PHE A 581 -26.08 2.13 9.98
N SER A 582 -25.60 0.91 9.71
CA SER A 582 -25.47 -0.17 10.70
C SER A 582 -24.02 -0.58 10.92
N ARG A 583 -23.78 -1.39 11.95
CA ARG A 583 -22.46 -1.95 12.28
C ARG A 583 -22.57 -3.47 12.48
N PRO A 584 -22.78 -4.24 11.40
CA PRO A 584 -22.97 -5.69 11.47
C PRO A 584 -21.78 -6.41 12.12
N GLU A 585 -20.57 -5.87 12.00
CA GLU A 585 -19.36 -6.38 12.66
C GLU A 585 -19.44 -6.36 14.19
N ARG A 586 -20.40 -5.65 14.78
CA ARG A 586 -20.63 -5.58 16.23
C ARG A 586 -21.69 -6.55 16.73
N GLY A 587 -22.41 -7.24 15.84
CA GLY A 587 -23.46 -8.19 16.22
C GLY A 587 -24.62 -7.56 17.01
N LEU A 588 -24.96 -6.30 16.72
CA LEU A 588 -26.00 -5.55 17.42
C LEU A 588 -27.40 -5.83 16.85
N THR A 589 -28.44 -5.64 17.66
CA THR A 589 -29.84 -5.79 17.30
C THR A 589 -30.32 -4.61 16.46
N MET A 590 -30.78 -4.92 15.25
CA MET A 590 -31.39 -3.97 14.31
C MET A 590 -32.81 -3.54 14.76
N PRO A 591 -33.33 -2.40 14.25
CA PRO A 591 -34.70 -1.93 14.46
C PRO A 591 -35.79 -2.91 14.06
#